data_AF-A0A0M5IRW2-F1
#
_entry.id   AF-A0A0M5IRW2-F1
#
_cell.length_a   1.000
_cell.length_b   1.000
_cell.length_c   1.000
_cell.angle_alpha   90.00
_cell.angle_beta   90.00
_cell.angle_gamma   90.00
#
_symmetry.space_group_name_H-M   'P 1'
#
loop_
_entity.id
_entity.type
_entity.pdbx_description
1 polymer ?
#
loop_
_entity_poly.entity_id
_entity_poly.type
_entity_poly.pdbx_seq_one_letter_code
_entity_poly.pdbx_strand_id
1 'polypeptide(L)'
;MRAAATSFLRGREQGVRGTKNLFAVGQDISIDEVRANLEPIAADKYRLLKVDKEMEIRPFVDSHPGVTYERGSCYYQLGARAQVQPNKEVIVVEKDTDRAYTGDAARSLLFGTGIQGTVSVKAGNNPKLEVYVQSRSVNRKLKPKTRLLIML
;
A
#
# COMPACT_ATOMS: atom_id res chain seq x y z
N MET A 1 -21.71 -2.51 26.10
CA MET A 1 -20.34 -2.00 26.30
C MET A 1 -19.45 -2.62 25.23
N ARG A 2 -19.12 -1.89 24.15
CA ARG A 2 -18.10 -2.28 23.16
C ARG A 2 -17.27 -1.05 22.87
N ALA A 3 -16.18 -0.90 23.61
CA ALA A 3 -15.16 0.10 23.37
C ALA A 3 -14.34 -0.33 22.15
N ALA A 4 -14.64 0.22 20.97
CA ALA A 4 -13.71 0.23 19.87
C ALA A 4 -12.79 1.44 20.10
N ALA A 5 -11.58 1.15 20.57
CA ALA A 5 -10.58 2.13 20.97
C ALA A 5 -10.14 3.00 19.77
N THR A 6 -10.67 4.22 19.74
CA THR A 6 -9.95 5.49 19.65
C THR A 6 -8.49 5.45 19.17
N SER A 7 -8.24 5.69 17.88
CA SER A 7 -6.91 6.17 17.41
C SER A 7 -6.92 7.04 16.13
N PHE A 8 -8.08 7.49 15.64
CA PHE A 8 -8.13 8.42 14.48
C PHE A 8 -8.39 9.90 14.84
N LEU A 9 -8.82 10.20 16.08
CA LEU A 9 -9.26 11.56 16.46
C LEU A 9 -8.22 12.47 17.12
N ARG A 10 -7.05 11.97 17.55
CA ARG A 10 -6.13 12.80 18.36
C ARG A 10 -5.37 13.89 17.56
N GLY A 11 -5.45 13.90 16.23
CA GLY A 11 -4.79 14.91 15.39
C GLY A 11 -5.70 15.94 14.72
N ARG A 12 -7.04 15.78 14.77
CA ARG A 12 -7.98 16.63 14.01
C ARG A 12 -8.76 17.64 14.85
N GLU A 13 -8.74 17.54 16.18
CA GLU A 13 -9.38 18.55 17.05
C GLU A 13 -8.59 19.85 17.19
N GLN A 14 -7.35 19.90 16.72
CA GLN A 14 -6.58 21.14 16.66
C GLN A 14 -6.35 21.45 15.19
N GLY A 15 -6.93 22.54 14.70
CA GLY A 15 -6.81 23.00 13.31
C GLY A 15 -5.36 23.28 12.87
N VAL A 16 -4.58 22.22 12.63
CA VAL A 16 -3.22 22.31 12.12
C VAL A 16 -3.29 22.42 10.60
N ARG A 17 -3.49 23.65 10.13
CA ARG A 17 -3.04 24.08 8.81
C ARG A 17 -1.52 23.91 8.78
N GLY A 18 -1.05 22.92 8.01
CA GLY A 18 0.36 22.83 7.60
C GLY A 18 1.27 22.15 8.61
N THR A 19 1.34 20.82 8.54
CA THR A 19 2.58 20.10 8.82
C THR A 19 2.80 19.10 7.69
N LYS A 20 4.04 19.04 7.20
CA LYS A 20 4.49 18.10 6.15
C LYS A 20 4.46 16.68 6.73
N ASN A 21 3.26 16.14 6.92
CA ASN A 21 3.01 14.95 7.70
C ASN A 21 3.68 13.73 7.07
N LEU A 22 4.69 13.19 7.75
CA LEU A 22 5.23 11.88 7.49
C LEU A 22 4.42 10.88 8.31
N PHE A 23 3.40 10.27 7.71
CA PHE A 23 2.59 9.26 8.38
C PHE A 23 3.24 7.89 8.24
N ALA A 24 3.47 7.21 9.36
CA ALA A 24 3.78 5.78 9.36
C ALA A 24 2.46 5.02 9.15
N VAL A 25 2.26 4.49 7.95
CA VAL A 25 0.96 3.90 7.57
C VAL A 25 0.93 2.41 7.80
N GLY A 26 -0.20 1.89 8.26
CA GLY A 26 -0.38 0.47 8.51
C GLY A 26 0.05 -0.04 9.89
N GLN A 27 0.73 0.74 10.73
CA GLN A 27 1.23 0.24 12.04
C GLN A 27 0.09 -0.11 13.03
N ASP A 28 -0.98 0.69 13.05
CA ASP A 28 -2.07 0.59 14.03
C ASP A 28 -3.31 -0.14 13.48
N ILE A 29 -3.18 -0.74 12.28
CA ILE A 29 -4.28 -1.45 11.61
C ILE A 29 -4.16 -2.94 11.88
N SER A 30 -5.27 -3.55 12.33
CA SER A 30 -5.35 -5.00 12.56
C SER A 30 -5.81 -5.74 11.31
N ILE A 31 -5.45 -7.03 11.19
CA ILE A 31 -6.00 -7.89 10.11
C ILE A 31 -7.52 -7.96 10.19
N ASP A 32 -8.09 -8.01 11.40
CA ASP A 32 -9.54 -8.13 11.58
C ASP A 32 -10.27 -6.88 11.06
N GLU A 33 -9.70 -5.69 11.26
CA GLU A 33 -10.20 -4.44 10.70
C GLU A 33 -10.13 -4.44 9.17
N VAL A 34 -9.04 -4.94 8.58
CA VAL A 34 -8.90 -5.08 7.12
C VAL A 34 -10.01 -5.98 6.58
N ARG A 35 -10.17 -7.18 7.15
CA ARG A 35 -11.15 -8.17 6.69
C ARG A 35 -12.60 -7.74 6.91
N ALA A 36 -12.87 -6.95 7.95
CA ALA A 36 -14.21 -6.45 8.24
C ALA A 36 -14.64 -5.31 7.32
N ASN A 37 -13.70 -4.55 6.76
CA ASN A 37 -14.00 -3.33 6.00
C ASN A 37 -13.66 -3.43 4.50
N LEU A 38 -12.85 -4.41 4.09
CA LEU A 38 -12.35 -4.53 2.71
C LEU A 38 -12.66 -5.90 2.11
N GLU A 39 -13.00 -5.90 0.84
CA GLU A 39 -13.14 -7.12 0.05
C GLU A 39 -11.76 -7.55 -0.49
N PRO A 40 -11.38 -8.83 -0.35
CA PRO A 40 -10.15 -9.33 -0.93
C PRO A 40 -10.21 -9.36 -2.46
N ILE A 41 -9.08 -9.05 -3.09
CA ILE A 41 -8.88 -9.30 -4.52
C ILE A 41 -8.83 -10.82 -4.72
N ALA A 42 -9.51 -11.32 -5.76
CA ALA A 42 -9.42 -12.73 -6.14
C ALA A 42 -7.96 -13.12 -6.45
N ALA A 43 -7.53 -14.27 -5.95
CA ALA A 43 -6.11 -14.67 -5.98
C ALA A 43 -5.55 -14.89 -7.39
N ASP A 44 -6.41 -15.11 -8.39
CA ASP A 44 -6.07 -15.24 -9.81
C ASP A 44 -5.92 -13.90 -10.54
N LYS A 45 -6.22 -12.77 -9.87
CA LYS A 45 -6.13 -11.42 -10.44
C LYS A 45 -4.81 -10.71 -10.14
N TYR A 46 -3.91 -11.33 -9.38
CA TYR A 46 -2.62 -10.75 -9.08
C TYR A 46 -1.53 -11.80 -8.83
N ARG A 47 -0.28 -11.36 -8.88
CA ARG A 47 0.89 -12.13 -8.46
C ARG A 47 1.77 -11.31 -7.53
N LEU A 48 2.30 -11.95 -6.50
CA LEU A 48 3.35 -11.39 -5.64
C LEU A 48 4.70 -11.98 -6.02
N LEU A 49 5.64 -11.12 -6.37
CA LEU A 49 6.99 -11.49 -6.79
C LEU A 49 8.02 -10.94 -5.81
N LYS A 50 8.94 -11.77 -5.37
CA LYS A 50 10.07 -11.34 -4.53
C LYS A 50 11.09 -10.60 -5.37
N VAL A 51 11.65 -9.53 -4.80
CA VAL A 51 12.72 -8.75 -5.42
C VAL A 51 14.03 -9.12 -4.75
N ASP A 52 14.85 -9.90 -5.44
CA ASP A 52 16.13 -10.38 -4.88
C ASP A 52 17.27 -9.38 -5.05
N LYS A 53 17.21 -8.58 -6.12
CA LYS A 53 18.21 -7.56 -6.44
C LYS A 53 17.57 -6.23 -6.83
N GLU A 54 18.28 -5.14 -6.58
CA GLU A 54 17.83 -3.82 -7.03
C GLU A 54 17.78 -3.78 -8.56
N MET A 55 16.62 -3.43 -9.12
CA MET A 55 16.44 -3.25 -10.56
C MET A 55 15.21 -2.41 -10.88
N GLU A 56 15.05 -2.04 -12.16
CA GLU A 56 13.87 -1.29 -12.61
C GLU A 56 12.65 -2.20 -12.76
N ILE A 57 11.48 -1.64 -12.47
CA ILE A 57 10.22 -2.39 -12.44
C ILE A 57 9.85 -3.01 -13.79
N ARG A 58 10.05 -2.30 -14.90
CA ARG A 58 9.70 -2.83 -16.23
C ARG A 58 10.51 -4.08 -16.58
N PRO A 59 11.86 -4.05 -16.62
CA PRO A 59 12.63 -5.25 -16.92
C PRO A 59 12.44 -6.35 -15.87
N PHE A 60 12.07 -6.01 -14.63
CA PHE A 60 11.72 -7.02 -13.62
C PHE A 60 10.41 -7.74 -13.98
N VAL A 61 9.37 -7.01 -14.37
CA VAL A 61 8.09 -7.63 -14.77
C VAL A 61 8.28 -8.43 -16.05
N ASP A 62 8.93 -7.84 -17.06
CA ASP A 62 9.14 -8.47 -18.37
C ASP A 62 10.05 -9.71 -18.30
N SER A 63 10.82 -9.91 -17.21
CA SER A 63 11.60 -11.14 -16.99
C SER A 63 10.79 -12.30 -16.41
N HIS A 64 9.52 -12.09 -16.03
CA HIS A 64 8.66 -13.14 -15.47
C HIS A 64 7.70 -13.69 -16.54
N PRO A 65 7.51 -15.01 -16.61
CA PRO A 65 6.69 -15.62 -17.65
C PRO A 65 5.19 -15.28 -17.50
N GLY A 66 4.57 -14.98 -18.63
CA GLY A 66 3.11 -14.75 -18.72
C GLY A 66 2.65 -13.41 -18.16
N VAL A 67 3.55 -12.44 -17.97
CA VAL A 67 3.22 -11.06 -17.62
C VAL A 67 4.03 -10.09 -18.48
N THR A 68 3.48 -8.91 -18.73
CA THR A 68 4.16 -7.82 -19.41
C THR A 68 3.90 -6.55 -18.64
N TYR A 69 4.89 -5.67 -18.53
CA TYR A 69 4.71 -4.42 -17.82
C TYR A 69 3.69 -3.54 -18.52
N GLU A 70 2.58 -3.29 -17.84
CA GLU A 70 1.63 -2.25 -18.22
C GLU A 70 1.66 -1.10 -17.22
N ARG A 71 1.57 0.14 -17.71
CA ARG A 71 1.63 1.32 -16.86
C ARG A 71 0.45 1.32 -15.88
N GLY A 72 0.75 1.24 -14.59
CA GLY A 72 -0.26 1.23 -13.52
C GLY A 72 -0.67 -0.15 -13.03
N SER A 73 -0.20 -1.23 -13.68
CA SER A 73 -0.50 -2.63 -13.28
C SER A 73 0.25 -3.09 -12.02
N CYS A 74 1.32 -2.39 -11.64
CA CYS A 74 2.26 -2.87 -10.62
C CYS A 74 2.26 -1.98 -9.38
N TYR A 75 2.41 -2.60 -8.22
CA TYR A 75 2.43 -1.98 -6.91
C TYR A 75 3.70 -2.40 -6.17
N TYR A 76 4.50 -1.42 -5.75
CA TYR A 76 5.73 -1.71 -5.00
C TYR A 76 5.44 -1.67 -3.50
N GLN A 77 6.02 -2.61 -2.77
CA GLN A 77 5.96 -2.60 -1.31
C GLN A 77 6.55 -1.30 -0.78
N LEU A 78 5.77 -0.59 0.02
CA LEU A 78 6.21 0.61 0.71
C LEU A 78 7.27 0.21 1.74
N GLY A 79 8.41 0.89 1.70
CA GLY A 79 9.47 0.75 2.70
C GLY A 79 9.80 2.12 3.25
N ALA A 80 10.81 2.76 2.64
CA ALA A 80 11.16 4.15 2.91
C ALA A 80 10.06 5.13 2.46
N ARG A 81 10.27 6.41 2.80
CA ARG A 81 9.33 7.51 2.51
C ARG A 81 8.97 7.58 1.02
N ALA A 82 7.68 7.67 0.72
CA ALA A 82 7.13 7.86 -0.61
C ALA A 82 6.07 8.99 -0.62
N GLN A 83 5.84 9.55 -1.80
CA GLN A 83 4.74 10.48 -2.08
C GLN A 83 3.65 9.74 -2.86
N VAL A 84 2.43 9.75 -2.31
CA VAL A 84 1.27 9.09 -2.89
C VAL A 84 0.30 10.17 -3.38
N GLN A 85 0.24 10.35 -4.71
CA GLN A 85 -0.71 11.27 -5.33
C GLN A 85 -2.17 10.81 -5.13
N PRO A 86 -3.16 11.71 -5.23
CA PRO A 86 -4.58 11.37 -5.10
C PRO A 86 -5.01 10.25 -6.04
N ASN A 87 -4.53 10.28 -7.27
CA ASN A 87 -4.91 9.33 -8.30
C ASN A 87 -4.23 7.97 -8.18
N LYS A 88 -3.33 7.74 -7.21
CA LYS A 88 -2.66 6.44 -7.06
C LYS A 88 -3.44 5.53 -6.14
N GLU A 89 -3.53 4.27 -6.54
CA GLU A 89 -4.10 3.23 -5.70
C GLU A 89 -3.08 2.70 -4.69
N VAL A 90 -3.61 2.04 -3.66
CA VAL A 90 -2.84 1.38 -2.62
C VAL A 90 -3.42 -0.01 -2.38
N ILE A 91 -2.56 -0.92 -1.93
CA ILE A 91 -2.95 -2.27 -1.57
C ILE A 91 -2.43 -2.58 -0.17
N VAL A 92 -3.27 -3.21 0.64
CA VAL A 92 -2.86 -3.85 1.89
C VAL A 92 -2.75 -5.34 1.61
N VAL A 93 -1.64 -5.96 2.00
CA VAL A 93 -1.42 -7.42 1.87
C VAL A 93 -1.25 -8.03 3.24
N GLU A 94 -2.00 -9.09 3.52
CA GLU A 94 -1.82 -9.93 4.69
C GLU A 94 -0.63 -10.87 4.48
N LYS A 95 0.38 -10.83 5.35
CA LYS A 95 1.62 -11.60 5.13
C LYS A 95 1.46 -13.11 5.24
N ASP A 96 0.53 -13.57 6.08
CA ASP A 96 0.38 -15.00 6.37
C ASP A 96 -0.35 -15.74 5.25
N THR A 97 -1.24 -15.04 4.53
CA THR A 97 -2.11 -15.65 3.51
C THR A 97 -1.92 -15.04 2.12
N ASP A 98 -1.11 -13.99 2.01
CA ASP A 98 -0.88 -13.21 0.80
C ASP A 98 -2.15 -12.61 0.17
N ARG A 99 -3.25 -12.52 0.94
CA ARG A 99 -4.48 -11.86 0.52
C ARG A 99 -4.27 -10.36 0.38
N ALA A 100 -4.63 -9.83 -0.79
CA ALA A 100 -4.53 -8.42 -1.13
C ALA A 100 -5.89 -7.73 -1.07
N TYR A 101 -5.91 -6.47 -0.61
CA TYR A 101 -7.11 -5.65 -0.48
C TYR A 101 -6.83 -4.26 -1.06
N THR A 102 -7.74 -3.71 -1.88
CA THR A 102 -7.52 -2.45 -2.61
C THR A 102 -8.76 -1.55 -2.65
N GLY A 103 -8.71 -0.50 -3.48
CA GLY A 103 -9.80 0.45 -3.69
C GLY A 103 -9.80 1.62 -2.71
N ASP A 104 -10.81 2.47 -2.84
CA ASP A 104 -10.96 3.70 -2.05
C ASP A 104 -11.14 3.42 -0.56
N ALA A 105 -11.74 2.28 -0.21
CA ALA A 105 -11.87 1.83 1.17
C ALA A 105 -10.48 1.52 1.77
N ALA A 106 -9.61 0.81 1.06
CA ALA A 106 -8.24 0.54 1.51
C ALA A 106 -7.43 1.83 1.65
N ARG A 107 -7.60 2.76 0.71
CA ARG A 107 -6.98 4.08 0.77
C ARG A 107 -7.45 4.89 1.97
N SER A 108 -8.76 4.91 2.21
CA SER A 108 -9.37 5.61 3.34
C SER A 108 -8.99 4.98 4.68
N LEU A 109 -8.85 3.66 4.75
CA LEU A 109 -8.36 2.96 5.92
C LEU A 109 -6.92 3.36 6.25
N LEU A 110 -6.05 3.45 5.24
CA LEU A 110 -4.63 3.78 5.43
C LEU A 110 -4.38 5.27 5.71
N PHE A 111 -5.13 6.18 5.07
CA PHE A 111 -4.82 7.62 5.09
C PHE A 111 -5.91 8.47 5.77
N GLY A 112 -7.06 7.89 6.10
CA GLY A 112 -8.26 8.60 6.52
C GLY A 112 -9.12 9.08 5.36
N THR A 113 -10.36 9.46 5.66
CA THR A 113 -11.32 9.99 4.70
C THR A 113 -11.12 11.49 4.43
N GLY A 114 -11.50 11.92 3.23
CA GLY A 114 -11.49 13.33 2.83
C GLY A 114 -10.10 13.93 2.63
N ILE A 115 -9.05 13.10 2.51
CA ILE A 115 -7.69 13.58 2.23
C ILE A 115 -7.61 14.13 0.82
N GLN A 116 -7.33 15.43 0.72
CA GLN A 116 -7.08 16.13 -0.53
C GLN A 116 -5.57 16.22 -0.79
N GLY A 117 -5.15 16.00 -2.05
CA GLY A 117 -3.76 16.18 -2.46
C GLY A 117 -2.82 15.01 -2.20
N THR A 118 -1.52 15.27 -2.36
CA THR A 118 -0.46 14.25 -2.25
C THR A 118 -0.09 14.03 -0.79
N VAL A 119 -0.01 12.76 -0.38
CA VAL A 119 0.32 12.36 0.99
C VAL A 119 1.75 11.84 1.05
N SER A 120 2.49 12.25 2.09
CA SER A 120 3.85 11.75 2.36
C SER A 120 3.79 10.62 3.39
N VAL A 121 4.17 9.42 2.99
CA VAL A 121 3.98 8.21 3.83
C VAL A 121 5.27 7.41 3.89
N LYS A 122 5.45 6.66 4.97
CA LYS A 122 6.44 5.58 5.09
C LYS A 122 5.74 4.34 5.62
N ALA A 123 6.31 3.16 5.39
CA ALA A 123 5.77 1.95 6.00
C ALA A 123 5.84 2.07 7.54
N GLY A 124 4.72 1.78 8.20
CA GLY A 124 4.68 1.53 9.62
C GLY A 124 5.23 0.14 9.95
N ASN A 125 5.62 -0.07 11.20
CA ASN A 125 6.00 -1.41 11.65
C ASN A 125 4.73 -2.21 11.94
N ASN A 126 4.34 -3.08 11.00
CA ASN A 126 3.25 -4.03 11.20
C ASN A 126 3.77 -5.45 10.94
N PRO A 127 3.70 -6.37 11.91
CA PRO A 127 4.18 -7.74 11.73
C PRO A 127 3.32 -8.54 10.75
N LYS A 128 2.05 -8.18 10.60
CA LYS A 128 1.01 -8.95 9.91
C LYS A 128 0.62 -8.41 8.53
N LEU A 129 0.83 -7.12 8.31
CA LEU A 129 0.41 -6.43 7.09
C LEU A 129 1.58 -5.79 6.37
N GLU A 130 1.43 -5.66 5.06
CA GLU A 130 2.29 -4.87 4.18
C GLU A 130 1.45 -3.88 3.40
N VAL A 131 2.02 -2.72 3.10
CA VAL A 131 1.37 -1.68 2.31
C VAL A 131 2.11 -1.54 0.99
N TYR A 132 1.36 -1.46 -0.10
CA TYR A 132 1.88 -1.31 -1.45
C TYR A 132 1.29 -0.07 -2.11
N VAL A 133 2.08 0.57 -2.96
CA VAL A 133 1.69 1.79 -3.67
C VAL A 133 1.80 1.56 -5.17
N GLN A 134 0.78 1.97 -5.92
CA GLN A 134 0.77 1.86 -7.38
C GLN A 134 1.93 2.62 -8.02
N SER A 135 2.65 1.95 -8.92
CA SER A 135 3.66 2.56 -9.78
C SER A 135 3.08 2.85 -11.17
N ARG A 136 3.24 4.10 -11.61
CA ARG A 136 3.00 4.52 -13.00
C ARG A 136 4.30 4.85 -13.76
N SER A 137 5.45 4.54 -13.15
CA SER A 137 6.79 4.80 -13.70
C SER A 137 7.38 3.49 -14.20
N VAL A 138 7.93 3.52 -15.41
CA VAL A 138 8.58 2.37 -16.06
C VAL A 138 9.95 2.05 -15.45
N ASN A 139 10.60 3.05 -14.84
CA ASN A 139 11.96 3.00 -14.29
C ASN A 139 11.98 3.11 -12.76
N ARG A 140 10.87 2.77 -12.09
CA ARG A 140 10.84 2.68 -10.62
C ARG A 140 11.85 1.63 -10.17
N LYS A 141 12.82 2.03 -9.36
CA LYS A 141 13.77 1.10 -8.72
C LYS A 141 13.05 0.30 -7.64
N LEU A 142 13.01 -1.02 -7.83
CA LEU A 142 12.59 -1.99 -6.82
C LEU A 142 13.78 -2.27 -5.90
N LYS A 143 13.53 -2.36 -4.60
CA LYS A 143 14.58 -2.61 -3.60
C LYS A 143 14.67 -4.11 -3.30
N PRO A 144 15.87 -4.65 -3.02
CA PRO A 144 16.00 -6.04 -2.61
C PRO A 144 15.28 -6.30 -1.29
N LYS A 145 14.90 -7.56 -1.05
CA LYS A 145 14.15 -8.00 0.14
C LYS A 145 12.77 -7.35 0.29
N THR A 146 12.21 -6.85 -0.81
CA THR A 146 10.82 -6.43 -0.88
C THR A 146 10.07 -7.31 -1.88
N ARG A 147 8.77 -7.05 -2.02
CA ARG A 147 7.94 -7.69 -3.03
C ARG A 147 7.31 -6.66 -3.96
N LEU A 148 6.95 -7.14 -5.15
CA LEU A 148 6.13 -6.44 -6.12
C LEU A 148 4.82 -7.20 -6.28
N LEU A 149 3.70 -6.49 -6.22
CA LEU A 149 2.40 -7.02 -6.62
C LEU A 149 2.11 -6.57 -8.05
N ILE A 150 1.76 -7.50 -8.93
CA ILE A 150 1.35 -7.25 -10.32
C ILE A 150 -0.10 -7.66 -10.46
N MET A 151 -0.95 -6.77 -10.97
CA MET A 151 -2.31 -7.11 -11.40
C MET A 151 -2.24 -7.83 -12.76
N LEU A 152 -3.00 -8.92 -12.88
CA LEU A 152 -3.07 -9.77 -14.07
C LEU A 152 -4.26 -9.40 -14.97
#